data_AF-A0A657AQD7-F1
#
_entry.id   AF-A0A657AQD7-F1
#
_cell.length_a   1.000
_cell.length_b   1.000
_cell.length_c   1.000
_cell.angle_alpha   90.00
_cell.angle_beta   90.00
_cell.angle_gamma   90.00
#
_symmetry.space_group_name_H-M   'P 1'
#
loop_
_entity.id
_entity.type
_entity.pdbx_description
1 polymer ?
#
loop_
_entity_poly.entity_id
_entity_poly.type
_entity_poly.pdbx_seq_one_letter_code
_entity_poly.pdbx_strand_id
1 'polypeptide(L)'
;WTLYQKLITPPLFILTISDMLATFGAFMAVLIAIEILINITVYLRDDVIHVKIVMATALMAVARKVIILDYKEVQPEYVYATAVLVFAMSVGYWVVHKLPEKSQ
;
A
#
# COMPACT_ATOMS: atom_id res chain seq x y z
N TRP A 1 -14.81 -0.39 -18.09
CA TRP A 1 -15.30 -0.08 -19.45
C TRP A 1 -14.19 0.37 -20.40
N THR A 2 -13.14 1.03 -19.90
CA THR A 2 -11.95 1.47 -20.67
C THR A 2 -11.11 0.34 -21.28
N LEU A 3 -11.01 -0.81 -20.60
CA LEU A 3 -10.21 -1.96 -21.06
C LEU A 3 -10.77 -2.63 -22.32
N TYR A 4 -12.11 -2.72 -22.43
CA TYR A 4 -12.79 -3.36 -23.56
C TYR A 4 -12.64 -2.53 -24.84
N GLN A 5 -12.74 -1.21 -24.74
CA GLN A 5 -12.61 -0.30 -25.89
C GLN A 5 -11.18 -0.24 -26.45
N LYS A 6 -10.16 -0.34 -25.59
CA LYS A 6 -8.76 -0.35 -25.99
C LYS A 6 -8.32 -1.63 -26.70
N LEU A 7 -9.06 -2.73 -26.56
CA LEU A 7 -8.74 -4.01 -27.21
C LEU A 7 -9.09 -4.04 -28.70
N ILE A 8 -9.96 -3.12 -29.15
CA ILE A 8 -10.62 -3.15 -30.47
C ILE A 8 -10.13 -1.98 -31.35
N THR A 9 -9.28 -1.08 -30.83
CA THR A 9 -8.73 0.07 -31.57
C THR A 9 -7.28 -0.19 -32.04
N PRO A 10 -6.90 0.19 -33.28
CA PRO A 10 -5.52 0.03 -33.78
C PRO A 10 -4.59 1.09 -33.15
N PRO A 11 -3.35 0.78 -32.71
CA PRO A 11 -2.53 -0.41 -32.93
C PRO A 11 -2.80 -1.52 -31.92
N LEU A 12 -3.04 -2.74 -32.43
CA LEU A 12 -3.21 -3.93 -31.61
C LEU A 12 -1.91 -4.26 -30.84
N PHE A 13 -2.07 -4.78 -29.61
CA PHE A 13 -1.01 -5.35 -28.77
C PHE A 13 0.07 -4.41 -28.21
N ILE A 14 -0.09 -3.08 -28.23
CA ILE A 14 0.79 -2.22 -27.42
C ILE A 14 0.23 -2.13 -25.99
N LEU A 15 0.46 -3.18 -25.18
CA LEU A 15 0.40 -3.07 -23.73
C LEU A 15 1.50 -2.09 -23.30
N THR A 16 1.14 -0.83 -23.17
CA THR A 16 2.05 0.18 -22.63
C THR A 16 2.26 -0.12 -21.14
N ILE A 17 3.46 0.18 -20.63
CA ILE A 17 3.76 0.02 -19.19
C ILE A 17 2.69 0.72 -18.33
N SER A 18 2.13 1.83 -18.80
CA SER A 18 1.02 2.53 -18.16
C SER A 18 -0.25 1.67 -17.98
N ASP A 19 -0.64 0.87 -18.97
CA ASP A 19 -1.84 0.03 -18.88
C ASP A 19 -1.59 -1.19 -17.98
N MET A 20 -0.36 -1.70 -17.95
CA MET A 20 0.06 -2.74 -16.99
C MET A 20 0.05 -2.18 -15.56
N LEU A 21 0.65 -1.01 -15.32
CA LEU A 21 0.65 -0.33 -14.03
C LEU A 21 -0.76 0.01 -13.54
N ALA A 22 -1.65 0.44 -14.43
CA ALA A 22 -3.05 0.69 -14.09
C ALA A 22 -3.77 -0.59 -13.61
N THR A 23 -3.52 -1.71 -14.30
CA THR A 23 -4.07 -3.02 -13.92
C THR A 23 -3.50 -3.49 -12.56
N PHE A 24 -2.19 -3.35 -12.35
CA PHE A 24 -1.56 -3.59 -11.05
C PHE A 24 -2.15 -2.70 -9.95
N GLY A 25 -2.39 -1.42 -10.21
CA GLY A 25 -3.05 -0.51 -9.28
C GLY A 25 -4.43 -1.01 -8.84
N ALA A 26 -5.23 -1.53 -9.77
CA ALA A 26 -6.53 -2.14 -9.46
C ALA A 26 -6.39 -3.40 -8.59
N PHE A 27 -5.43 -4.28 -8.87
CA PHE A 27 -5.15 -5.44 -8.03
C PHE A 27 -4.68 -5.04 -6.62
N MET A 28 -3.86 -4.00 -6.53
CA MET A 28 -3.36 -3.49 -5.25
C MET A 28 -4.48 -2.93 -4.38
N ALA A 29 -5.48 -2.28 -4.98
CA ALA A 29 -6.66 -1.81 -4.26
C ALA A 29 -7.45 -2.98 -3.62
N VAL A 30 -7.60 -4.10 -4.33
CA VAL A 30 -8.23 -5.32 -3.79
C VAL A 30 -7.41 -5.90 -2.64
N LEU A 31 -6.08 -5.97 -2.79
CA LEU A 31 -5.20 -6.47 -1.74
C LEU A 31 -5.26 -5.58 -0.48
N ILE A 32 -5.35 -4.25 -0.63
CA ILE A 32 -5.53 -3.33 0.51
C ILE A 32 -6.84 -3.61 1.23
N ALA A 33 -7.94 -3.85 0.50
CA ALA A 33 -9.23 -4.18 1.10
C ALA A 33 -9.18 -5.48 1.91
N ILE A 34 -8.53 -6.52 1.38
CA ILE A 34 -8.33 -7.80 2.08
C ILE A 34 -7.48 -7.60 3.35
N GLU A 35 -6.42 -6.79 3.27
CA GLU A 35 -5.50 -6.54 4.39
C GLU A 35 -6.19 -5.82 5.56
N ILE A 36 -7.03 -4.83 5.25
CA ILE A 36 -7.86 -4.12 6.25
C ILE A 36 -8.85 -5.10 6.90
N LEU A 37 -9.49 -5.97 6.11
CA LEU A 37 -10.45 -6.95 6.63
C LEU A 37 -9.79 -7.92 7.63
N ILE A 38 -8.56 -8.36 7.33
CA ILE A 38 -7.79 -9.23 8.24
C ILE A 38 -7.50 -8.50 9.55
N ASN A 39 -7.06 -7.24 9.50
CA ASN A 39 -6.81 -6.46 10.72
C ASN A 39 -8.07 -6.25 11.57
N ILE A 40 -9.22 -5.99 10.95
CA ILE A 40 -10.49 -5.87 11.65
C ILE A 40 -10.91 -7.21 12.26
N THR A 41 -10.70 -8.32 11.54
CA THR A 41 -11.04 -9.66 12.03
C THR A 41 -10.20 -10.04 13.25
N VAL A 42 -8.90 -9.71 13.25
CA VAL A 42 -8.02 -9.91 14.42
C VAL A 42 -8.48 -9.06 15.60
N TYR A 43 -8.86 -7.80 15.37
CA TYR A 43 -9.41 -6.93 16.41
C TYR A 43 -10.69 -7.52 17.05
N LEU A 44 -11.61 -8.02 16.23
CA LEU A 44 -12.88 -8.59 16.70
C LEU A 44 -12.73 -9.96 17.37
N ARG A 45 -11.66 -10.71 17.09
CA ARG A 45 -11.43 -12.04 17.64
C ARG A 45 -10.77 -12.01 19.01
N ASP A 46 -9.79 -11.13 19.19
CA ASP A 46 -8.94 -11.12 20.38
C ASP A 46 -9.26 -9.96 21.34
N ASP A 47 -10.28 -9.14 21.05
CA ASP A 47 -10.72 -7.95 21.83
C ASP A 47 -9.59 -6.97 22.21
N VAL A 48 -8.44 -7.09 21.55
CA VAL A 48 -7.23 -6.29 21.79
C VAL A 48 -6.68 -5.82 20.45
N ILE A 49 -6.41 -4.52 20.36
CA ILE A 49 -5.75 -3.93 19.21
C ILE A 49 -4.29 -4.38 19.23
N HIS A 50 -3.94 -5.32 18.35
CA HIS A 50 -2.56 -5.69 18.07
C HIS A 50 -1.87 -4.56 17.30
N VAL A 51 -1.50 -3.48 18.01
CA VAL A 51 -0.90 -2.25 17.42
C VAL A 51 0.34 -2.59 16.59
N LYS A 52 1.11 -3.61 16.99
CA LYS A 52 2.27 -4.12 16.23
C LYS A 52 1.90 -4.59 14.82
N ILE A 53 0.79 -5.32 14.67
CA ILE A 53 0.32 -5.84 13.38
C ILE A 53 -0.22 -4.69 12.52
N VAL A 54 -1.03 -3.82 13.10
CA VAL A 54 -1.60 -2.66 12.38
C VAL A 54 -0.51 -1.72 11.86
N MET A 55 0.51 -1.43 12.68
CA MET A 55 1.65 -0.62 12.27
C MET A 55 2.49 -1.29 11.17
N ALA A 56 2.67 -2.62 11.24
CA ALA A 56 3.33 -3.38 10.18
C ALA A 56 2.54 -3.34 8.86
N THR A 57 1.21 -3.50 8.91
CA THR A 57 0.32 -3.34 7.75
C THR A 57 0.40 -1.93 7.16
N ALA A 58 0.45 -0.90 8.01
CA ALA A 58 0.56 0.48 7.53
C ALA A 58 1.90 0.73 6.81
N LEU A 59 3.02 0.22 7.34
CA LEU A 59 4.32 0.27 6.66
C LEU A 59 4.30 -0.50 5.33
N MET A 60 3.70 -1.69 5.30
CA MET A 60 3.52 -2.50 4.09
C MET A 60 2.68 -1.78 3.03
N ALA A 61 1.61 -1.09 3.43
CA ALA A 61 0.76 -0.31 2.55
C ALA A 61 1.51 0.88 1.92
N VAL A 62 2.35 1.58 2.68
CA VAL A 62 3.18 2.67 2.15
C VAL A 62 4.23 2.12 1.19
N ALA A 63 4.93 1.04 1.53
CA ALA A 63 5.90 0.38 0.64
C ALA A 63 5.26 -0.03 -0.69
N ARG A 64 4.05 -0.59 -0.63
CA ARG A 64 3.24 -0.95 -1.80
C ARG A 64 2.93 0.26 -2.69
N LYS A 65 2.65 1.43 -2.11
CA LYS A 65 2.41 2.67 -2.86
C LYS A 65 3.66 3.21 -3.54
N VAL A 66 4.84 3.09 -2.90
CA VAL A 66 6.12 3.53 -3.47
C VAL A 66 6.53 2.70 -4.70
N ILE A 67 6.27 1.39 -4.69
CA ILE A 67 6.60 0.49 -5.81
C ILE A 67 5.84 0.87 -7.10
N ILE A 68 4.60 1.36 -6.97
CA ILE A 68 3.72 1.70 -8.11
C ILE A 68 3.96 3.14 -8.60
N LEU A 69 4.77 3.93 -7.88
CA LEU A 69 5.00 5.34 -8.19
C LEU A 69 5.74 5.48 -9.53
N ASP A 70 5.18 6.25 -10.47
CA ASP A 70 5.87 6.59 -11.72
C ASP A 70 6.67 7.89 -11.57
N TYR A 71 7.98 7.76 -11.47
CA TYR A 71 8.90 8.90 -11.29
C TYR A 71 8.99 9.83 -12.51
N LYS A 72 8.36 9.51 -13.64
CA LYS A 72 8.29 10.40 -14.81
C LYS A 72 7.24 11.49 -14.67
N GLU A 73 6.15 11.20 -13.97
CA GLU A 73 5.00 12.10 -13.78
C GLU A 73 5.02 12.79 -12.42
N VAL A 74 5.85 12.30 -11.49
CA VAL A 74 5.85 12.73 -10.10
C VAL A 74 6.94 13.75 -9.84
N GLN A 75 6.54 14.93 -9.34
CA GLN A 75 7.49 15.97 -8.96
C GLN A 75 8.40 15.49 -7.81
N PRO A 76 9.69 15.91 -7.78
CA PRO A 76 10.64 15.50 -6.74
C PRO A 76 10.14 15.74 -5.30
N GLU A 77 9.33 16.78 -5.10
CA GLU A 77 8.72 17.13 -3.81
C GLU A 77 7.89 15.98 -3.22
N TYR A 78 7.11 15.28 -4.05
CA TYR A 78 6.31 14.13 -3.62
C TYR A 78 7.18 12.94 -3.21
N VAL A 79 8.33 12.76 -3.85
CA VAL A 79 9.29 11.70 -3.49
C VAL A 79 9.87 11.99 -2.11
N TYR A 80 10.29 13.23 -1.84
CA TYR A 80 10.77 13.63 -0.52
C TYR A 80 9.68 13.53 0.56
N ALA A 81 8.45 13.96 0.26
CA ALA A 81 7.32 13.83 1.18
C ALA A 81 7.05 12.35 1.54
N THR A 82 7.13 11.46 0.55
CA THR A 82 6.95 10.02 0.75
C THR A 82 8.09 9.41 1.56
N ALA A 83 9.34 9.85 1.35
CA ALA A 83 10.49 9.41 2.15
C ALA A 83 10.34 9.81 3.63
N VAL A 84 9.92 11.04 3.90
CA VAL A 84 9.65 11.53 5.26
C VAL A 84 8.50 10.75 5.91
N LEU A 85 7.44 10.44 5.16
CA LEU A 85 6.33 9.62 5.63
C LEU A 85 6.81 8.21 6.04
N VAL A 86 7.58 7.54 5.18
CA VAL A 86 8.16 6.21 5.46
C VAL A 86 9.05 6.26 6.70
N PHE A 87 9.87 7.30 6.82
CA PHE A 87 10.75 7.48 7.98
C PHE A 87 9.96 7.66 9.28
N ALA A 88 8.96 8.55 9.29
CA ALA A 88 8.11 8.78 10.46
C ALA A 88 7.37 7.50 10.90
N MET A 89 6.84 6.74 9.93
CA MET A 89 6.17 5.46 10.18
C MET A 89 7.14 4.41 10.74
N SER A 90 8.36 4.35 10.21
CA SER A 90 9.39 3.40 10.67
C SER A 90 9.82 3.69 12.11
N VAL A 91 9.99 4.96 12.45
CA VAL A 91 10.27 5.40 13.83
C VAL A 91 9.09 5.05 14.74
N GLY A 92 7.85 5.30 14.32
CA GLY A 92 6.66 4.92 15.06
C GLY A 92 6.59 3.42 15.35
N TYR A 93 6.88 2.58 14.35
CA TYR A 93 6.95 1.13 14.53
C TYR A 93 8.05 0.71 15.51
N TRP A 94 9.23 1.32 15.43
CA TRP A 94 10.34 1.05 16.34
C TRP A 94 9.99 1.36 17.80
N VAL A 95 9.33 2.48 18.05
CA VAL A 95 8.88 2.87 19.40
C VAL A 95 7.86 1.87 19.93
N VAL A 96 6.82 1.54 19.15
CA VAL A 96 5.79 0.57 19.55
C VAL A 96 6.39 -0.83 19.81
N HIS A 97 7.39 -1.22 19.02
CA HIS A 97 8.07 -2.50 19.20
C HIS A 97 8.94 -2.54 20.48
N LYS A 98 9.54 -1.41 20.87
CA LYS A 98 10.37 -1.32 22.08
C LYS A 98 9.59 -1.17 23.38
N LEU A 99 8.29 -0.83 23.34
CA LEU A 99 7.49 -0.83 24.56
C LEU A 99 7.36 -2.28 25.05
N PRO A 100 7.79 -2.59 26.29
CA PRO A 100 7.59 -3.91 26.87
C PRO A 100 6.09 -4.18 26.89
N GLU A 101 5.71 -5.31 26.29
CA GLU A 101 4.36 -5.84 26.35
C GLU A 101 4.05 -6.04 27.83
N LYS A 102 3.15 -5.20 28.36
CA LYS A 102 2.79 -5.27 29.77
C LYS A 102 2.03 -6.58 29.94
N SER A 103 2.77 -7.64 30.27
CA SER A 103 2.24 -8.91 30.73
C SER A 103 1.32 -8.61 31.92
N GLN A 104 0.03 -8.67 31.68
CA GLN A 104 -1.03 -8.80 32.67
C GLN A 104 -1.79 -10.07 32.35
#